data_AF-A0ABD1MQZ2-F1
#
_entry.id   AF-A0ABD1MQZ2-F1
#
_cell.length_a   1.000
_cell.length_b   1.000
_cell.length_c   1.000
_cell.angle_alpha   90.00
_cell.angle_beta   90.00
_cell.angle_gamma   90.00
#
_symmetry.space_group_name_H-M   'P 1'
#
loop_
_entity.id
_entity.type
_entity.pdbx_description
1 polymer ?
#
loop_
_entity_poly.entity_id
_entity_poly.type
_entity_poly.pdbx_seq_one_letter_code
_entity_poly.pdbx_strand_id
1 'polypeptide(L)'
;MVLHAYYAFMRIKMQGLVRRVVSQAQTQAQGNAHYLPHRHANSHRILQTGVHSAISSLPKPSQQLNHIPSFFLTHHFHSCRTLSTKLRTFISQSMIQRHFAFNSLLRPALHFRRYNFNFNQYYGFRRGSWRSWLHRISPDDMVLGLIIANVAIFLLWRIADQKFMKNNFTISLDNFKSGRLHTMITNAFSHVDTWHIVSNMLGLYFFGLKVGRNFGPEFLLKLYLAGAVGGSVFYLIHQAYKAQTLKDWRAMIASKELALGASGAVNAIILLDIFLYPKATIYFNFFIPVPAVLLGILWIGKDLLGMIEGDSQVSRSAHLGGAAVAAIAWAGVRKGRF
;
A
#
# COMPACT_ATOMS: atom_id res chain seq x y z
N MET A 1 -2.65 -14.26 30.77
CA MET A 1 -4.13 -14.21 30.87
C MET A 1 -4.71 -12.80 30.76
N VAL A 2 -4.35 -11.84 31.64
CA VAL A 2 -4.95 -10.48 31.74
C VAL A 2 -5.25 -9.81 30.39
N LEU A 3 -4.27 -9.76 29.46
CA LEU A 3 -4.44 -9.09 28.17
C LEU A 3 -5.54 -9.71 27.28
N HIS A 4 -5.75 -11.03 27.34
CA HIS A 4 -6.83 -11.70 26.61
C HIS A 4 -8.21 -11.40 27.22
N ALA A 5 -8.32 -11.36 28.55
CA ALA A 5 -9.54 -10.94 29.24
C ALA A 5 -9.88 -9.47 28.92
N TYR A 6 -8.87 -8.60 28.86
CA TYR A 6 -9.03 -7.20 28.46
C TYR A 6 -9.55 -7.06 27.02
N TYR A 7 -8.96 -7.76 26.04
CA TYR A 7 -9.47 -7.73 24.66
C TYR A 7 -10.87 -8.32 24.52
N ALA A 8 -11.20 -9.39 25.25
CA ALA A 8 -12.56 -9.94 25.27
C ALA A 8 -13.58 -8.93 25.84
N PHE A 9 -13.26 -8.28 26.95
CA PHE A 9 -14.09 -7.25 27.58
C PHE A 9 -14.30 -6.03 26.66
N MET A 10 -13.23 -5.54 26.03
CA MET A 10 -13.30 -4.44 25.06
C MET A 10 -14.15 -4.81 23.83
N ARG A 11 -14.01 -6.04 23.31
CA ARG A 11 -14.85 -6.56 22.21
C ARG A 11 -16.33 -6.56 22.59
N ILE A 12 -16.67 -7.03 23.79
CA ILE A 12 -18.05 -7.05 24.30
C ILE A 12 -18.61 -5.62 24.46
N LYS A 13 -17.86 -4.71 25.09
CA LYS A 13 -18.30 -3.31 25.25
C LYS A 13 -18.50 -2.59 23.91
N MET A 14 -17.60 -2.76 22.94
CA MET A 14 -17.75 -2.13 21.62
C MET A 14 -18.89 -2.77 20.80
N GLN A 15 -19.12 -4.07 20.88
CA GLN A 15 -20.31 -4.70 20.28
C GLN A 15 -21.62 -4.15 20.90
N GLY A 16 -21.64 -3.91 22.21
CA GLY A 16 -22.74 -3.22 22.89
C GLY A 16 -22.95 -1.79 22.39
N LEU A 17 -21.88 -1.03 22.16
CA LEU A 17 -21.93 0.33 21.62
C LEU A 17 -22.47 0.36 20.18
N VAL A 18 -21.94 -0.50 19.30
CA VAL A 18 -22.38 -0.62 17.90
C VAL A 18 -23.87 -0.98 17.82
N ARG A 19 -24.35 -1.92 18.66
CA ARG A 19 -25.79 -2.27 18.71
C ARG A 19 -26.68 -1.08 19.08
N ARG A 20 -26.24 -0.22 20.02
CA ARG A 20 -26.97 1.00 20.40
C ARG A 20 -27.03 2.02 19.26
N VAL A 21 -25.91 2.28 18.59
CA VAL A 21 -25.84 3.22 17.44
C VAL A 21 -26.71 2.72 16.27
N VAL A 22 -26.64 1.43 15.94
CA VAL A 22 -27.49 0.83 14.89
C VAL A 22 -28.98 0.91 15.26
N SER A 23 -29.34 0.62 16.52
CA SER A 23 -30.71 0.74 17.00
C SER A 23 -31.22 2.19 16.92
N GLN A 24 -30.42 3.18 17.33
CA GLN A 24 -30.80 4.60 17.24
C GLN A 24 -30.99 5.05 15.79
N ALA A 25 -30.11 4.62 14.87
CA ALA A 25 -30.25 4.90 13.44
C ALA A 25 -31.51 4.26 12.83
N GLN A 26 -31.86 3.04 13.25
CA GLN A 26 -33.10 2.37 12.84
C GLN A 26 -34.35 3.10 13.35
N THR A 27 -34.35 3.55 14.60
CA THR A 27 -35.46 4.35 15.17
C THR A 27 -35.61 5.70 14.46
N GLN A 28 -34.51 6.38 14.11
CA GLN A 28 -34.57 7.61 13.31
C GLN A 28 -35.09 7.36 11.88
N ALA A 29 -34.69 6.26 11.24
CA ALA A 29 -35.20 5.88 9.92
C ALA A 29 -36.71 5.59 9.95
N GLN A 30 -37.22 4.95 11.01
CA GLN A 30 -38.65 4.71 11.20
C GLN A 30 -39.43 5.98 11.55
N GLY A 31 -38.86 6.90 12.34
CA GLY A 31 -39.46 8.21 12.62
C GLY A 31 -39.67 9.06 11.36
N ASN A 32 -38.68 9.09 10.46
CA ASN A 32 -38.77 9.82 9.20
C ASN A 32 -39.75 9.19 8.19
N ALA A 33 -40.10 7.91 8.33
CA ALA A 33 -41.08 7.25 7.46
C ALA A 33 -42.53 7.70 7.71
N HIS A 34 -42.82 8.37 8.83
CA HIS A 34 -44.17 8.83 9.19
C HIS A 34 -44.55 10.23 8.65
N TYR A 35 -43.66 10.91 7.93
CA TYR A 35 -43.92 12.23 7.33
C TYR A 35 -43.96 12.17 5.80
N LEU A 36 -45.01 11.53 5.26
CA LEU A 36 -45.41 11.65 3.86
C LEU A 36 -46.89 12.07 3.78
N PRO A 37 -47.25 13.23 3.20
CA PRO A 37 -48.64 13.67 3.12
C PRO A 37 -49.41 12.86 2.06
N HIS A 38 -50.57 12.32 2.44
CA HIS A 38 -51.46 11.62 1.52
C HIS A 38 -51.96 12.53 0.38
N ARG A 39 -51.99 11.99 -0.85
CA ARG A 39 -52.92 12.45 -1.89
C ARG A 39 -53.76 11.29 -2.42
N HIS A 40 -55.06 11.51 -2.43
CA HIS A 40 -56.08 10.75 -3.17
C HIS A 40 -55.87 10.90 -4.69
N ALA A 41 -56.45 10.09 -5.58
CA ALA A 41 -57.00 8.72 -5.51
C ALA A 41 -57.40 8.28 -6.95
N ASN A 42 -57.91 7.05 -7.11
CA ASN A 42 -58.55 6.50 -8.33
C ASN A 42 -57.57 6.15 -9.49
N SER A 43 -57.82 5.17 -10.38
CA SER A 43 -59.06 4.40 -10.61
C SER A 43 -58.82 2.93 -11.07
N HIS A 44 -59.64 2.02 -10.52
CA HIS A 44 -60.30 0.85 -11.16
C HIS A 44 -59.57 -0.30 -11.91
N ARG A 45 -60.00 -1.52 -11.49
CA ARG A 45 -60.29 -2.77 -12.26
C ARG A 45 -59.11 -3.68 -12.68
N ILE A 46 -59.01 -4.87 -12.06
CA ILE A 46 -59.55 -6.21 -12.48
C ILE A 46 -58.64 -6.86 -13.54
N LEU A 47 -57.88 -7.93 -13.25
CA LEU A 47 -58.35 -9.32 -13.05
C LEU A 47 -57.26 -10.20 -12.38
N GLN A 48 -57.64 -11.29 -11.71
CA GLN A 48 -56.73 -12.38 -11.28
C GLN A 48 -56.88 -13.60 -12.20
N THR A 49 -55.78 -14.12 -12.74
CA THR A 49 -55.51 -15.52 -13.16
C THR A 49 -54.08 -15.57 -13.71
N GLY A 50 -53.29 -16.64 -13.62
CA GLY A 50 -53.51 -17.95 -12.99
C GLY A 50 -52.22 -18.77 -13.07
N VAL A 51 -52.06 -19.79 -12.22
CA VAL A 51 -50.87 -20.65 -12.18
C VAL A 51 -50.98 -21.76 -13.24
N HIS A 52 -49.92 -22.06 -13.99
CA HIS A 52 -49.30 -23.41 -14.04
C HIS A 52 -48.10 -23.52 -14.98
N SER A 53 -47.29 -24.56 -14.74
CA SER A 53 -46.03 -24.89 -15.39
C SER A 53 -46.15 -26.15 -16.27
N ALA A 54 -45.53 -26.12 -17.46
CA ALA A 54 -45.27 -27.26 -18.34
C ALA A 54 -44.03 -26.91 -19.18
N ILE A 55 -42.88 -27.57 -19.04
CA ILE A 55 -42.46 -28.88 -19.61
C ILE A 55 -41.56 -28.69 -20.87
N SER A 56 -40.64 -29.63 -21.04
CA SER A 56 -39.45 -29.62 -21.88
C SER A 56 -39.67 -29.65 -23.39
N SER A 57 -38.65 -29.21 -24.15
CA SER A 57 -37.94 -30.10 -25.10
C SER A 57 -36.63 -29.49 -25.64
N LEU A 58 -35.64 -30.35 -25.85
CA LEU A 58 -34.45 -30.12 -26.70
C LEU A 58 -34.72 -30.77 -28.07
N PRO A 59 -34.06 -30.31 -29.15
CA PRO A 59 -32.92 -31.11 -29.62
C PRO A 59 -31.73 -30.33 -30.23
N LYS A 60 -30.57 -30.97 -30.19
CA LYS A 60 -29.49 -30.89 -31.21
C LYS A 60 -29.44 -32.23 -31.94
N PRO A 61 -29.06 -32.30 -33.23
CA PRO A 61 -27.66 -32.59 -33.59
C PRO A 61 -26.97 -31.33 -34.22
N SER A 62 -26.09 -31.29 -35.23
CA SER A 62 -25.55 -32.27 -36.20
C SER A 62 -24.08 -31.93 -36.57
N GLN A 63 -23.46 -32.73 -37.44
CA GLN A 63 -22.10 -32.55 -37.98
C GLN A 63 -22.15 -32.23 -39.49
N GLN A 64 -21.12 -31.58 -40.03
CA GLN A 64 -20.47 -32.05 -41.26
C GLN A 64 -19.02 -31.53 -41.39
N LEU A 65 -18.30 -31.96 -42.43
CA LEU A 65 -16.84 -32.07 -42.45
C LEU A 65 -16.25 -31.60 -43.80
N ASN A 66 -14.98 -31.14 -43.78
CA ASN A 66 -14.08 -30.91 -44.92
C ASN A 66 -14.46 -29.83 -45.96
N HIS A 67 -13.50 -28.98 -46.32
CA HIS A 67 -12.79 -29.11 -47.60
C HIS A 67 -11.54 -28.22 -47.68
N ILE A 68 -10.49 -28.74 -48.33
CA ILE A 68 -9.32 -28.01 -48.84
C ILE A 68 -9.25 -28.28 -50.34
N PRO A 69 -8.84 -27.30 -51.15
CA PRO A 69 -8.02 -27.60 -52.33
C PRO A 69 -6.73 -26.75 -52.36
N SER A 70 -5.63 -27.36 -52.80
CA SER A 70 -4.31 -26.74 -52.97
C SER A 70 -3.80 -26.95 -54.40
N PHE A 71 -3.40 -25.90 -55.11
CA PHE A 71 -2.51 -25.92 -56.29
C PHE A 71 -1.68 -24.62 -56.22
N PHE A 72 -0.34 -24.65 -56.13
CA PHE A 72 0.68 -24.98 -57.14
C PHE A 72 0.72 -23.99 -58.32
N LEU A 73 1.89 -23.53 -58.82
CA LEU A 73 3.28 -23.88 -58.50
C LEU A 73 4.04 -22.72 -57.77
N THR A 74 5.24 -22.15 -58.05
CA THR A 74 6.27 -22.29 -59.11
C THR A 74 7.66 -21.84 -58.58
N HIS A 75 8.70 -21.86 -59.42
CA HIS A 75 10.13 -21.62 -59.11
C HIS A 75 10.56 -20.13 -59.35
N HIS A 76 11.72 -19.60 -58.93
CA HIS A 76 13.08 -20.17 -58.91
C HIS A 76 14.02 -19.74 -57.76
N PHE A 77 15.16 -20.47 -57.67
CA PHE A 77 16.24 -20.37 -56.67
C PHE A 77 17.25 -19.23 -56.93
N HIS A 78 17.92 -18.74 -55.86
CA HIS A 78 19.38 -18.99 -55.71
C HIS A 78 20.01 -18.69 -54.34
N SER A 79 20.78 -19.68 -53.86
CA SER A 79 22.04 -19.60 -53.08
C SER A 79 22.10 -19.04 -51.64
N CYS A 80 22.94 -19.71 -50.84
CA CYS A 80 23.25 -19.38 -49.44
C CYS A 80 24.49 -18.50 -49.31
N ARG A 81 24.63 -17.73 -48.20
CA ARG A 81 25.85 -17.74 -47.37
C ARG A 81 25.76 -16.98 -46.02
N THR A 82 26.66 -17.39 -45.12
CA THR A 82 27.21 -16.64 -43.97
C THR A 82 26.27 -16.11 -42.86
N LEU A 83 25.80 -17.03 -42.04
CA LEU A 83 25.52 -16.77 -40.62
C LEU A 83 26.85 -16.83 -39.80
N SER A 84 27.58 -15.72 -39.63
CA SER A 84 28.61 -15.53 -38.56
C SER A 84 29.33 -14.17 -38.63
N THR A 85 28.88 -13.15 -37.88
CA THR A 85 29.58 -11.83 -37.79
C THR A 85 29.44 -11.08 -36.44
N LYS A 86 28.80 -11.63 -35.40
CA LYS A 86 28.61 -10.94 -34.09
C LYS A 86 29.05 -11.74 -32.84
N LEU A 87 30.01 -12.65 -33.00
CA LEU A 87 30.56 -13.47 -31.90
C LEU A 87 32.10 -13.42 -31.81
N ARG A 88 32.75 -12.39 -32.38
CA ARG A 88 34.22 -12.29 -32.50
C ARG A 88 34.78 -10.90 -32.15
N THR A 89 34.30 -10.32 -31.05
CA THR A 89 34.90 -9.10 -30.43
C THR A 89 35.19 -9.27 -28.94
N PHE A 90 34.99 -10.46 -28.38
CA PHE A 90 35.14 -10.73 -26.94
C PHE A 90 36.55 -11.19 -26.53
N ILE A 91 37.42 -11.53 -27.49
CA ILE A 91 38.78 -12.05 -27.22
C ILE A 91 39.80 -11.49 -28.23
N SER A 92 40.30 -10.29 -27.98
CA SER A 92 41.59 -9.81 -28.53
C SER A 92 42.04 -8.48 -27.91
N GLN A 93 42.91 -8.54 -26.90
CA GLN A 93 44.13 -7.71 -26.71
C GLN A 93 44.58 -7.78 -25.25
N SER A 94 45.76 -8.39 -25.03
CA SER A 94 46.38 -8.55 -23.71
C SER A 94 47.84 -8.09 -23.78
N MET A 95 48.22 -7.16 -22.89
CA MET A 95 49.62 -6.73 -22.60
C MET A 95 50.30 -5.99 -23.78
N ILE A 96 51.02 -4.88 -23.59
CA ILE A 96 52.32 -4.81 -22.90
C ILE A 96 52.68 -3.34 -22.53
N GLN A 97 53.30 -3.17 -21.35
CA GLN A 97 54.19 -2.10 -20.88
C GLN A 97 53.99 -0.62 -21.28
N ARG A 98 53.99 0.24 -20.25
CA ARG A 98 55.07 1.24 -20.03
C ARG A 98 55.42 1.31 -18.55
N HIS A 99 56.72 1.28 -18.22
CA HIS A 99 57.22 1.57 -16.87
C HIS A 99 57.29 3.09 -16.65
N PHE A 100 57.15 3.56 -15.41
CA PHE A 100 58.02 4.61 -14.85
C PHE A 100 58.03 4.55 -13.31
N ALA A 101 59.04 5.19 -12.70
CA ALA A 101 59.57 4.86 -11.38
C ALA A 101 58.68 5.23 -10.17
N PHE A 102 58.85 4.48 -9.09
CA PHE A 102 58.57 4.92 -7.73
C PHE A 102 59.68 5.86 -7.25
N ASN A 103 59.35 7.01 -6.65
CA ASN A 103 60.04 7.45 -5.44
C ASN A 103 59.30 8.54 -4.64
N SER A 104 59.58 8.49 -3.34
CA SER A 104 59.40 9.44 -2.22
C SER A 104 58.75 10.83 -2.39
N LEU A 105 57.91 11.15 -1.39
CA LEU A 105 57.71 12.46 -0.73
C LEU A 105 57.10 13.64 -1.54
N LEU A 106 55.88 14.04 -1.15
CA LEU A 106 55.56 15.35 -0.55
C LEU A 106 54.04 15.53 -0.36
N ARG A 107 53.61 16.11 0.77
CA ARG A 107 52.31 16.80 0.88
C ARG A 107 52.58 18.30 0.74
N PRO A 108 51.71 19.04 0.03
CA PRO A 108 50.85 19.96 0.77
C PRO A 108 49.38 19.91 0.31
N ALA A 109 48.54 20.77 0.89
CA ALA A 109 47.10 20.79 0.66
C ALA A 109 46.71 21.30 -0.74
N LEU A 110 45.61 20.75 -1.28
CA LEU A 110 44.89 21.32 -2.43
C LEU A 110 43.44 21.61 -2.04
N HIS A 111 42.93 22.76 -2.48
CA HIS A 111 41.57 23.20 -2.20
C HIS A 111 40.53 22.23 -2.78
N PHE A 112 39.60 21.79 -1.93
CA PHE A 112 38.32 21.27 -2.43
C PHE A 112 37.54 22.41 -3.11
N ARG A 113 37.62 22.47 -4.44
CA ARG A 113 36.78 23.34 -5.27
C ARG A 113 35.32 22.96 -5.04
N ARG A 114 34.64 23.74 -4.19
CA ARG A 114 33.24 23.50 -3.81
C ARG A 114 32.36 23.62 -5.06
N TYR A 115 31.91 22.50 -5.60
CA TYR A 115 30.93 22.46 -6.68
C TYR A 115 29.59 22.98 -6.14
N ASN A 116 29.34 24.27 -6.32
CA ASN A 116 28.04 24.87 -6.09
C ASN A 116 27.07 24.31 -7.14
N PHE A 117 26.30 23.29 -6.76
CA PHE A 117 25.17 22.80 -7.53
C PHE A 117 24.06 23.86 -7.55
N ASN A 118 24.19 24.82 -8.46
CA ASN A 118 23.13 25.76 -8.80
C ASN A 118 21.94 25.00 -9.39
N PHE A 119 20.97 24.66 -8.53
CA PHE A 119 19.72 23.98 -8.91
C PHE A 119 18.73 24.93 -9.61
N ASN A 120 19.21 25.67 -10.61
CA ASN A 120 18.39 26.53 -11.44
C ASN A 120 18.75 26.37 -12.92
N GLN A 121 18.32 25.26 -13.51
CA GLN A 121 18.27 25.10 -14.95
C GLN A 121 16.88 24.58 -15.36
N TYR A 122 16.08 25.50 -15.91
CA TYR A 122 14.77 25.19 -16.47
C TYR A 122 14.92 24.33 -17.73
N TYR A 123 14.44 23.08 -17.66
CA TYR A 123 14.06 22.31 -18.85
C TYR A 123 12.64 21.77 -18.67
N GLY A 124 11.72 22.29 -19.47
CA GLY A 124 10.29 22.02 -19.34
C GLY A 124 9.88 20.71 -20.02
N PHE A 125 9.44 19.73 -19.23
CA PHE A 125 8.75 18.54 -19.75
C PHE A 125 7.51 18.21 -18.89
N ARG A 126 6.33 18.62 -19.37
CA ARG A 126 4.94 18.29 -18.94
C ARG A 126 4.69 17.90 -17.45
N ARG A 127 5.36 18.53 -16.47
CA ARG A 127 5.12 18.31 -15.03
C ARG A 127 3.91 19.05 -14.43
N GLY A 128 3.25 19.91 -15.19
CA GLY A 128 2.22 20.84 -14.69
C GLY A 128 0.83 20.27 -14.40
N SER A 129 0.47 19.06 -14.86
CA SER A 129 -0.91 18.57 -14.72
C SER A 129 -1.24 18.10 -13.29
N TRP A 130 -0.55 17.07 -12.81
CA TRP A 130 -0.87 16.41 -11.53
C TRP A 130 -0.63 17.30 -10.31
N ARG A 131 0.41 18.16 -10.32
CA ARG A 131 0.64 19.11 -9.23
C ARG A 131 -0.45 20.18 -9.17
N SER A 132 -0.81 20.79 -10.30
CA SER A 132 -1.86 21.81 -10.35
C SER A 132 -3.28 21.24 -10.15
N TRP A 133 -3.44 19.91 -10.20
CA TRP A 133 -4.61 19.21 -9.66
C TRP A 133 -4.51 19.07 -8.13
N LEU A 134 -3.39 18.53 -7.60
CA LEU A 134 -3.17 18.37 -6.14
C LEU A 134 -3.27 19.70 -5.36
N HIS A 135 -2.85 20.83 -5.95
CA HIS A 135 -2.97 22.16 -5.33
C HIS A 135 -4.42 22.70 -5.27
N ARG A 136 -5.40 22.05 -5.91
CA ARG A 136 -6.83 22.40 -5.83
C ARG A 136 -7.60 21.57 -4.79
N ILE A 137 -6.96 20.55 -4.24
CA ILE A 137 -7.54 19.61 -3.26
C ILE A 137 -7.21 20.15 -1.86
N SER A 138 -8.16 20.20 -0.93
CA SER A 138 -7.83 20.59 0.44
C SER A 138 -7.07 19.46 1.16
N PRO A 139 -6.34 19.76 2.26
CA PRO A 139 -5.79 18.71 3.11
C PRO A 139 -6.82 17.68 3.57
N ASP A 140 -8.04 18.15 3.84
CA ASP A 140 -9.16 17.34 4.31
C ASP A 140 -9.68 16.41 3.20
N ASP A 141 -9.81 16.91 1.97
CA ASP A 141 -10.14 16.10 0.78
C ASP A 141 -9.06 15.05 0.50
N MET A 142 -7.78 15.35 0.75
CA MET A 142 -6.68 14.40 0.59
C MET A 142 -6.77 13.27 1.62
N VAL A 143 -7.07 13.58 2.88
CA VAL A 143 -7.34 12.57 3.92
C VAL A 143 -8.54 11.71 3.52
N LEU A 144 -9.65 12.34 3.11
CA LEU A 144 -10.86 11.65 2.69
C LEU A 144 -10.61 10.74 1.47
N GLY A 145 -9.88 11.21 0.46
CA GLY A 145 -9.51 10.44 -0.72
C GLY A 145 -8.63 9.22 -0.40
N LEU A 146 -7.66 9.37 0.50
CA LEU A 146 -6.86 8.25 1.00
C LEU A 146 -7.71 7.24 1.80
N ILE A 147 -8.67 7.71 2.61
CA ILE A 147 -9.61 6.84 3.33
C ILE A 147 -10.51 6.06 2.34
N ILE A 148 -11.11 6.75 1.37
CA ILE A 148 -11.96 6.16 0.34
C ILE A 148 -11.17 5.12 -0.47
N ALA A 149 -9.92 5.38 -0.83
CA ALA A 149 -9.07 4.42 -1.54
C ALA A 149 -8.84 3.13 -0.74
N ASN A 150 -8.55 3.23 0.57
CA ASN A 150 -8.41 2.07 1.44
C ASN A 150 -9.72 1.28 1.58
N VAL A 151 -10.84 1.97 1.78
CA VAL A 151 -12.16 1.34 1.90
C VAL A 151 -12.57 0.65 0.58
N ALA A 152 -12.31 1.27 -0.57
CA ALA A 152 -12.59 0.69 -1.89
C ALA A 152 -11.80 -0.61 -2.12
N ILE A 153 -10.52 -0.66 -1.75
CA ILE A 153 -9.71 -1.88 -1.87
C ILE A 153 -10.12 -2.95 -0.82
N PHE A 154 -10.47 -2.57 0.40
CA PHE A 154 -11.05 -3.48 1.40
C PHE A 154 -12.37 -4.11 0.93
N LEU A 155 -13.21 -3.38 0.19
CA LEU A 155 -14.38 -3.92 -0.48
C LEU A 155 -14.00 -4.80 -1.68
N LEU A 156 -12.98 -4.41 -2.47
CA LEU A 156 -12.46 -5.22 -3.58
C LEU A 156 -12.00 -6.60 -3.12
N TRP A 157 -11.37 -6.72 -1.94
CA TRP A 157 -11.01 -7.99 -1.29
C TRP A 157 -12.20 -8.93 -1.02
N ARG A 158 -13.46 -8.46 -1.13
CA ARG A 158 -14.68 -9.26 -0.94
C ARG A 158 -15.33 -9.72 -2.25
N ILE A 159 -14.95 -9.15 -3.39
CA ILE A 159 -15.58 -9.41 -4.70
C ILE A 159 -14.60 -9.88 -5.79
N ALA A 160 -13.31 -9.54 -5.68
CA ALA A 160 -12.29 -9.95 -6.63
C ALA A 160 -11.69 -11.33 -6.31
N ASP A 161 -11.09 -11.96 -7.33
CA ASP A 161 -10.37 -13.23 -7.16
C ASP A 161 -9.25 -13.13 -6.11
N GLN A 162 -9.23 -14.09 -5.20
CA GLN A 162 -8.27 -14.16 -4.10
C GLN A 162 -6.83 -14.37 -4.59
N LYS A 163 -6.61 -15.01 -5.75
CA LYS A 163 -5.26 -15.15 -6.33
C LYS A 163 -4.79 -13.83 -6.95
N PHE A 164 -5.66 -13.12 -7.67
CA PHE A 164 -5.41 -11.76 -8.17
C PHE A 164 -5.09 -10.79 -7.02
N MET A 165 -5.90 -10.77 -5.96
CA MET A 165 -5.65 -9.89 -4.81
C MET A 165 -4.34 -10.23 -4.10
N LYS A 166 -4.04 -11.51 -3.84
CA LYS A 166 -2.76 -11.90 -3.21
C LYS A 166 -1.54 -11.55 -4.06
N ASN A 167 -1.63 -11.65 -5.39
CA ASN A 167 -0.54 -11.31 -6.30
C ASN A 167 -0.30 -9.80 -6.45
N ASN A 168 -1.33 -8.96 -6.38
CA ASN A 168 -1.23 -7.53 -6.75
C ASN A 168 -1.48 -6.56 -5.58
N PHE A 169 -1.96 -7.04 -4.43
CA PHE A 169 -2.39 -6.23 -3.26
C PHE A 169 -1.78 -6.69 -1.93
N THR A 170 -0.75 -7.54 -1.96
CA THR A 170 0.04 -7.93 -0.77
C THR A 170 1.53 -7.87 -1.08
N ILE A 171 2.36 -7.52 -0.10
CA ILE A 171 3.82 -7.53 -0.27
C ILE A 171 4.39 -8.90 0.12
N SER A 172 5.30 -9.45 -0.67
CA SER A 172 5.99 -10.70 -0.33
C SER A 172 7.32 -10.79 -1.08
N LEU A 173 8.23 -11.65 -0.62
CA LEU A 173 9.46 -11.93 -1.34
C LEU A 173 9.17 -12.42 -2.77
N ASP A 174 8.11 -13.22 -2.96
CA ASP A 174 7.76 -13.77 -4.27
C ASP A 174 7.11 -12.74 -5.19
N ASN A 175 6.22 -11.87 -4.67
CA ASN A 175 5.68 -10.75 -5.44
C ASN A 175 6.79 -9.77 -5.85
N PHE A 176 7.72 -9.47 -4.95
CA PHE A 176 8.87 -8.61 -5.25
C PHE A 176 9.82 -9.25 -6.29
N LYS A 177 10.23 -10.50 -6.09
CA LYS A 177 11.11 -11.25 -7.01
C LYS A 177 10.47 -11.50 -8.39
N SER A 178 9.15 -11.66 -8.47
CA SER A 178 8.41 -11.77 -9.75
C SER A 178 8.12 -10.41 -10.42
N GLY A 179 8.77 -9.34 -9.98
CA GLY A 179 8.71 -8.02 -10.62
C GLY A 179 7.45 -7.20 -10.30
N ARG A 180 6.59 -7.65 -9.36
CA ARG A 180 5.36 -6.96 -8.97
C ARG A 180 5.65 -5.81 -8.00
N LEU A 181 6.56 -4.91 -8.38
CA LEU A 181 7.05 -3.81 -7.53
C LEU A 181 5.93 -2.86 -7.07
N HIS A 182 4.82 -2.78 -7.81
CA HIS A 182 3.61 -2.07 -7.40
C HIS A 182 3.06 -2.54 -6.03
N THR A 183 3.32 -3.79 -5.63
CA THR A 183 2.92 -4.34 -4.34
C THR A 183 3.52 -3.59 -3.16
N MET A 184 4.64 -2.88 -3.32
CA MET A 184 5.22 -1.99 -2.30
C MET A 184 4.37 -0.75 -1.97
N ILE A 185 3.34 -0.47 -2.78
CA ILE A 185 2.39 0.62 -2.56
C ILE A 185 0.98 0.05 -2.34
N THR A 186 0.51 -0.88 -3.19
CA THR A 186 -0.87 -1.40 -3.11
C THR A 186 -1.15 -2.22 -1.84
N ASN A 187 -0.14 -2.82 -1.21
CA ASN A 187 -0.32 -3.45 0.12
C ASN A 187 -0.73 -2.43 1.19
N ALA A 188 -0.26 -1.18 1.10
CA ALA A 188 -0.61 -0.10 2.02
C ALA A 188 -1.97 0.56 1.75
N PHE A 189 -2.76 0.01 0.83
CA PHE A 189 -4.18 0.32 0.66
C PHE A 189 -5.07 -0.90 0.96
N SER A 190 -4.48 -2.01 1.41
CA SER A 190 -5.15 -3.31 1.46
C SER A 190 -5.39 -3.79 2.88
N HIS A 191 -6.62 -4.20 3.16
CA HIS A 191 -7.03 -4.77 4.44
C HIS A 191 -7.95 -5.98 4.21
N VAL A 192 -7.85 -7.00 5.05
CA VAL A 192 -8.81 -8.12 5.09
C VAL A 192 -9.62 -8.14 6.39
N ASP A 193 -8.95 -7.86 7.51
CA ASP A 193 -9.60 -7.65 8.81
C ASP A 193 -10.27 -6.27 8.89
N THR A 194 -11.42 -6.23 9.56
CA THR A 194 -12.26 -5.03 9.69
C THR A 194 -11.75 -4.10 10.79
N TRP A 195 -11.17 -4.63 11.87
CA TRP A 195 -10.61 -3.79 12.93
C TRP A 195 -9.30 -3.12 12.50
N HIS A 196 -8.48 -3.82 11.71
CA HIS A 196 -7.24 -3.30 11.14
C HIS A 196 -7.46 -2.15 10.14
N ILE A 197 -8.52 -2.16 9.32
CA ILE A 197 -8.84 -0.97 8.52
C ILE A 197 -9.35 0.17 9.41
N VAL A 198 -10.26 -0.09 10.36
CA VAL A 198 -10.82 0.95 11.25
C VAL A 198 -9.72 1.67 12.04
N SER A 199 -8.78 0.95 12.64
CA SER A 199 -7.68 1.57 13.40
C SER A 199 -6.75 2.41 12.53
N ASN A 200 -6.41 1.94 11.32
CA ASN A 200 -5.63 2.71 10.35
C ASN A 200 -6.37 3.97 9.89
N MET A 201 -7.67 3.88 9.58
CA MET A 201 -8.44 5.02 9.08
C MET A 201 -8.68 6.07 10.17
N LEU A 202 -8.84 5.68 11.44
CA LEU A 202 -8.87 6.61 12.57
C LEU A 202 -7.51 7.32 12.74
N GLY A 203 -6.40 6.59 12.64
CA GLY A 203 -5.06 7.19 12.68
C GLY A 203 -4.81 8.17 11.52
N LEU A 204 -5.16 7.76 10.30
CA LEU A 204 -5.10 8.60 9.10
C LEU A 204 -5.99 9.84 9.22
N TYR A 205 -7.18 9.72 9.79
CA TYR A 205 -8.08 10.85 10.01
C TYR A 205 -7.49 11.86 10.99
N PHE A 206 -7.25 11.48 12.25
CA PHE A 206 -6.84 12.44 13.28
C PHE A 206 -5.45 13.04 13.04
N PHE A 207 -4.47 12.23 12.65
CA PHE A 207 -3.10 12.70 12.46
C PHE A 207 -2.84 13.21 11.04
N GLY A 208 -3.49 12.61 10.02
CA GLY A 208 -3.38 13.07 8.63
C GLY A 208 -4.03 14.42 8.39
N LEU A 209 -5.17 14.73 9.04
CA LEU A 209 -5.75 16.09 8.99
C LEU A 209 -4.78 17.11 9.58
N LYS A 210 -4.19 16.83 10.74
CA LYS A 210 -3.26 17.73 11.43
C LYS A 210 -1.97 17.95 10.62
N VAL A 211 -1.33 16.89 10.14
CA VAL A 211 -0.14 16.98 9.27
C VAL A 211 -0.47 17.65 7.94
N GLY A 212 -1.60 17.30 7.32
CA GLY A 212 -2.03 17.88 6.04
C GLY A 212 -2.34 19.37 6.13
N ARG A 213 -2.96 19.84 7.22
CA ARG A 213 -3.23 21.27 7.43
C ARG A 213 -1.97 22.08 7.72
N ASN A 214 -0.92 21.44 8.26
CA ASN A 214 0.38 22.07 8.52
C ASN A 214 1.28 22.16 7.28
N PHE A 215 1.28 21.16 6.39
CA PHE A 215 2.24 21.03 5.27
C PHE A 215 1.59 20.88 3.88
N GLY A 216 0.26 20.91 3.79
CA GLY A 216 -0.50 20.78 2.55
C GLY A 216 -0.73 19.32 2.08
N PRO A 217 -1.63 19.14 1.09
CA PRO A 217 -2.05 17.83 0.59
C PRO A 217 -0.91 17.09 -0.14
N GLU A 218 -0.04 17.79 -0.88
CA GLU A 218 1.07 17.16 -1.61
C GLU A 218 2.10 16.56 -0.63
N PHE A 219 2.34 17.19 0.53
CA PHE A 219 3.22 16.66 1.56
C PHE A 219 2.60 15.42 2.24
N LEU A 220 1.32 15.49 2.61
CA LEU A 220 0.60 14.36 3.21
C LEU A 220 0.62 13.13 2.28
N LEU A 221 0.33 13.31 0.99
CA LEU A 221 0.36 12.23 0.00
C LEU A 221 1.78 11.65 -0.17
N LYS A 222 2.81 12.50 -0.25
CA LYS A 222 4.22 12.05 -0.29
C LYS A 222 4.57 11.24 0.96
N LEU A 223 4.15 11.68 2.14
CA LEU A 223 4.45 11.01 3.41
C LEU A 223 3.75 9.64 3.51
N TYR A 224 2.48 9.55 3.10
CA TYR A 224 1.75 8.28 3.02
C TYR A 224 2.45 7.28 2.10
N LEU A 225 2.76 7.70 0.86
CA LEU A 225 3.42 6.84 -0.13
C LEU A 225 4.86 6.49 0.27
N ALA A 226 5.60 7.40 0.90
CA ALA A 226 6.93 7.12 1.44
C ALA A 226 6.86 6.10 2.59
N GLY A 227 5.89 6.22 3.51
CA GLY A 227 5.68 5.27 4.61
C GLY A 227 5.23 3.88 4.13
N ALA A 228 4.41 3.82 3.07
CA ALA A 228 4.06 2.58 2.39
C ALA A 228 5.29 1.85 1.83
N VAL A 229 6.14 2.57 1.10
CA VAL A 229 7.38 2.02 0.53
C VAL A 229 8.38 1.67 1.63
N GLY A 230 8.57 2.53 2.64
CA GLY A 230 9.48 2.31 3.76
C GLY A 230 9.10 1.09 4.60
N GLY A 231 7.82 0.95 4.94
CA GLY A 231 7.29 -0.24 5.61
C GLY A 231 7.47 -1.51 4.78
N SER A 232 7.22 -1.43 3.46
CA SER A 232 7.44 -2.55 2.53
C SER A 232 8.92 -2.95 2.45
N VAL A 233 9.86 -2.00 2.43
CA VAL A 233 11.30 -2.25 2.43
C VAL A 233 11.73 -2.94 3.73
N PHE A 234 11.32 -2.43 4.89
CA PHE A 234 11.67 -3.04 6.18
C PHE A 234 11.09 -4.45 6.33
N TYR A 235 9.85 -4.68 5.87
CA TYR A 235 9.25 -6.01 5.83
C TYR A 235 10.03 -6.97 4.91
N LEU A 236 10.39 -6.54 3.69
CA LEU A 236 11.17 -7.38 2.77
C LEU A 236 12.57 -7.71 3.33
N ILE A 237 13.24 -6.75 3.99
CA ILE A 237 14.53 -6.97 4.67
C ILE A 237 14.36 -8.00 5.81
N HIS A 238 13.34 -7.84 6.66
CA HIS A 238 13.05 -8.74 7.76
C HIS A 238 12.76 -10.18 7.28
N GLN A 239 11.95 -10.33 6.23
CA GLN A 239 11.66 -11.64 5.65
C GLN A 239 12.90 -12.24 4.95
N ALA A 240 13.70 -11.42 4.26
CA ALA A 240 14.95 -11.89 3.64
C ALA A 240 15.99 -12.34 4.68
N TYR A 241 16.03 -11.71 5.85
CA TYR A 241 16.83 -12.14 7.00
C TYR A 241 16.31 -13.48 7.55
N LYS A 242 15.01 -13.57 7.89
CA LYS A 242 14.39 -14.82 8.39
C LYS A 242 14.57 -16.00 7.43
N ALA A 243 14.54 -15.74 6.12
CA ALA A 243 14.78 -16.74 5.08
C ALA A 243 16.22 -17.29 5.01
N GLN A 244 17.20 -16.59 5.60
CA GLN A 244 18.58 -17.05 5.73
C GLN A 244 18.83 -17.75 7.06
N THR A 245 18.20 -17.29 8.15
CA THR A 245 18.39 -17.83 9.50
C THR A 245 17.61 -19.13 9.73
N LEU A 246 16.40 -19.26 9.16
CA LEU A 246 15.53 -20.42 9.37
C LEU A 246 15.77 -21.49 8.29
N LYS A 247 16.49 -22.56 8.66
CA LYS A 247 16.71 -23.73 7.77
C LYS A 247 15.41 -24.42 7.34
N ASP A 248 14.36 -24.35 8.17
CA ASP A 248 13.04 -24.87 7.84
C ASP A 248 12.25 -23.92 6.94
N TRP A 249 12.34 -24.13 5.63
CA TRP A 249 11.52 -23.45 4.61
C TRP A 249 10.01 -23.55 4.90
N ARG A 250 9.56 -24.62 5.57
CA ARG A 250 8.18 -24.81 6.03
C ARG A 250 7.74 -23.74 7.04
N ALA A 251 8.65 -23.23 7.87
CA ALA A 251 8.35 -22.17 8.83
C ALA A 251 8.14 -20.80 8.14
N MET A 252 8.77 -20.55 6.98
CA MET A 252 8.47 -19.35 6.18
C MET A 252 7.02 -19.40 5.65
N ILE A 253 6.64 -20.52 5.04
CA ILE A 253 5.29 -20.73 4.48
C ILE A 253 4.20 -20.72 5.57
N ALA A 254 4.55 -21.07 6.82
CA ALA A 254 3.64 -21.01 7.96
C ALA A 254 3.19 -19.58 8.33
N SER A 255 3.83 -18.53 7.80
CA SER A 255 3.36 -17.14 7.94
C SER A 255 2.10 -16.87 7.08
N LYS A 256 0.96 -17.46 7.51
CA LYS A 256 -0.37 -17.27 6.90
C LYS A 256 -0.92 -15.84 7.00
N GLU A 257 -0.30 -14.97 7.81
CA GLU A 257 -0.61 -13.55 7.83
C GLU A 257 -0.18 -12.90 6.50
N LEU A 258 -1.15 -12.51 5.68
CA LEU A 258 -0.89 -11.75 4.47
C LEU A 258 -0.30 -10.38 4.84
N ALA A 259 0.81 -10.00 4.23
CA ALA A 259 1.40 -8.69 4.46
C ALA A 259 0.67 -7.62 3.65
N LEU A 260 -0.25 -6.95 4.33
CA LEU A 260 -1.12 -5.89 3.83
C LEU A 260 -1.55 -5.01 5.02
N GLY A 261 -1.73 -3.73 4.74
CA GLY A 261 -2.23 -2.74 5.69
C GLY A 261 -1.56 -1.39 5.52
N ALA A 262 -2.35 -0.33 5.64
CA ALA A 262 -1.87 1.05 5.66
C ALA A 262 -0.92 1.39 6.82
N SER A 263 -0.63 0.47 7.74
CA SER A 263 0.03 0.76 9.02
C SER A 263 1.45 1.33 8.87
N GLY A 264 2.23 0.94 7.85
CA GLY A 264 3.51 1.59 7.56
C GLY A 264 3.36 3.06 7.11
N ALA A 265 2.32 3.36 6.32
CA ALA A 265 2.01 4.71 5.87
C ALA A 265 1.43 5.59 6.98
N VAL A 266 0.49 5.04 7.75
CA VAL A 266 -0.18 5.73 8.88
C VAL A 266 0.80 5.95 10.03
N ASN A 267 1.69 5.00 10.34
CA ASN A 267 2.70 5.20 11.38
C ASN A 267 3.72 6.30 11.00
N ALA A 268 4.03 6.48 9.71
CA ALA A 268 4.87 7.59 9.24
C ALA A 268 4.20 8.96 9.49
N ILE A 269 2.87 9.05 9.36
CA ILE A 269 2.07 10.25 9.62
C ILE A 269 1.97 10.50 11.14
N ILE A 270 1.60 9.48 11.93
CA ILE A 270 1.47 9.56 13.39
C ILE A 270 2.80 9.97 14.03
N LEU A 271 3.89 9.28 13.70
CA LEU A 271 5.19 9.57 14.33
C LEU A 271 5.77 10.92 13.90
N LEU A 272 5.49 11.41 12.67
CA LEU A 272 5.88 12.78 12.32
C LEU A 272 5.17 13.80 13.21
N ASP A 273 3.87 13.65 13.43
CA ASP A 273 3.12 14.54 14.32
C ASP A 273 3.66 14.49 15.77
N ILE A 274 3.97 13.29 16.26
CA ILE A 274 4.58 13.09 17.60
C ILE A 274 5.97 13.73 17.68
N PHE A 275 6.80 13.63 16.63
CA PHE A 275 8.14 14.25 16.62
C PHE A 275 8.08 15.79 16.50
N LEU A 276 7.05 16.34 15.86
CA LEU A 276 6.80 17.78 15.79
C LEU A 276 6.21 18.33 17.10
N TYR A 277 5.28 17.60 17.73
CA TYR A 277 4.54 18.02 18.91
C TYR A 277 4.68 17.04 20.10
N PRO A 278 5.90 16.75 20.58
CA PRO A 278 6.14 15.69 21.58
C PRO A 278 5.44 15.92 22.93
N LYS A 279 5.09 17.17 23.26
CA LYS A 279 4.36 17.57 24.47
C LYS A 279 2.83 17.60 24.30
N ALA A 280 2.29 17.37 23.09
CA ALA A 280 0.84 17.36 22.88
C ALA A 280 0.18 16.19 23.63
N THR A 281 -1.02 16.40 24.16
CA THR A 281 -1.80 15.34 24.82
C THR A 281 -2.51 14.47 23.79
N ILE A 282 -2.31 13.16 23.87
CA ILE A 282 -3.05 12.15 23.11
C ILE A 282 -3.80 11.27 24.11
N TYR A 283 -5.09 11.02 23.87
CA TYR A 283 -5.92 10.20 24.76
C TYR A 283 -5.72 8.71 24.47
N PHE A 284 -4.83 8.06 25.22
CA PHE A 284 -4.65 6.62 25.17
C PHE A 284 -5.94 5.91 25.61
N ASN A 285 -6.41 5.00 24.75
CA ASN A 285 -7.68 4.28 24.89
C ASN A 285 -8.88 5.21 25.21
N PHE A 286 -8.90 6.42 24.63
CA PHE A 286 -9.91 7.48 24.82
C PHE A 286 -10.04 8.10 26.22
N PHE A 287 -9.41 7.55 27.26
CA PHE A 287 -9.62 8.00 28.65
C PHE A 287 -8.38 8.53 29.37
N ILE A 288 -7.17 8.08 28.98
CA ILE A 288 -5.93 8.46 29.67
C ILE A 288 -5.20 9.52 28.86
N PRO A 289 -5.12 10.78 29.30
CA PRO A 289 -4.31 11.80 28.63
C PRO A 289 -2.82 11.51 28.83
N VAL A 290 -2.08 11.25 27.75
CA VAL A 290 -0.64 10.94 27.78
C VAL A 290 0.12 11.90 26.85
N PRO A 291 1.29 12.42 27.24
CA PRO A 291 2.19 13.12 26.33
C PRO A 291 2.55 12.27 25.11
N ALA A 292 2.40 12.85 23.93
CA ALA A 292 2.59 12.21 22.63
C ALA A 292 3.90 11.43 22.52
N VAL A 293 5.00 11.99 23.04
CA VAL A 293 6.33 11.36 23.04
C VAL A 293 6.35 10.00 23.75
N LEU A 294 5.58 9.81 24.83
CA LEU A 294 5.56 8.54 25.56
C LEU A 294 4.83 7.45 24.77
N LEU A 295 3.77 7.81 24.02
CA LEU A 295 3.09 6.87 23.13
C LEU A 295 3.98 6.51 21.92
N GLY A 296 4.71 7.49 21.37
CA GLY A 296 5.70 7.24 20.31
C GLY A 296 6.81 6.28 20.75
N ILE A 297 7.39 6.50 21.94
CA ILE A 297 8.39 5.60 22.54
C ILE A 297 7.79 4.21 22.78
N LEU A 298 6.58 4.13 23.35
CA LEU A 298 5.93 2.85 23.66
C LEU A 298 5.59 2.05 22.39
N TRP A 299 5.10 2.69 21.33
CA TRP A 299 4.83 2.02 20.05
C TRP A 299 6.11 1.51 19.39
N ILE A 300 7.10 2.37 19.18
CA ILE A 300 8.39 1.99 18.55
C ILE A 300 9.10 0.91 19.39
N GLY A 301 9.13 1.08 20.71
CA GLY A 301 9.76 0.13 21.63
C GLY A 301 9.08 -1.24 21.63
N LYS A 302 7.75 -1.28 21.60
CA LYS A 302 6.99 -2.54 21.51
C LYS A 302 7.23 -3.25 20.18
N ASP A 303 7.25 -2.52 19.06
CA ASP A 303 7.50 -3.13 17.75
C ASP A 303 8.94 -3.66 17.63
N LEU A 304 9.91 -2.95 18.22
CA LEU A 304 11.32 -3.38 18.27
C LEU A 304 11.55 -4.59 19.17
N LEU A 305 11.09 -4.55 20.43
CA LEU A 305 11.15 -5.70 21.35
C LEU A 305 10.47 -6.92 20.73
N GLY A 306 9.29 -6.69 20.13
CA GLY A 306 8.52 -7.71 19.45
C GLY A 306 9.18 -8.31 18.20
N MET A 307 10.22 -7.69 17.63
CA MET A 307 11.06 -8.29 16.58
C MET A 307 12.26 -9.04 17.17
N ILE A 308 12.82 -8.57 18.29
CA ILE A 308 13.90 -9.26 19.03
C ILE A 308 13.39 -10.57 19.63
N GLU A 309 12.16 -10.59 20.13
CA GLU A 309 11.44 -11.78 20.63
C GLU A 309 11.05 -12.78 19.52
N GLY A 310 11.32 -12.47 18.25
CA GLY A 310 11.11 -13.40 17.12
C GLY A 310 9.66 -13.56 16.66
N ASP A 311 8.73 -12.74 17.13
CA ASP A 311 7.30 -12.81 16.79
C ASP A 311 7.07 -12.79 15.27
N SER A 312 6.13 -13.61 14.81
CA SER A 312 5.73 -13.68 13.40
C SER A 312 4.95 -12.46 12.90
N GLN A 313 4.41 -11.61 13.78
CA GLN A 313 3.53 -10.51 13.41
C GLN A 313 4.16 -9.56 12.39
N VAL A 314 3.64 -9.63 11.17
CA VAL A 314 4.13 -8.90 10.00
C VAL A 314 4.26 -7.38 10.24
N SER A 315 3.26 -6.82 10.92
CA SER A 315 3.08 -5.37 11.03
C SER A 315 4.26 -4.64 11.70
N ARG A 316 4.98 -5.28 12.63
CA ARG A 316 6.04 -4.62 13.44
C ARG A 316 7.18 -4.09 12.56
N SER A 317 7.68 -4.92 11.66
CA SER A 317 8.70 -4.52 10.68
C SER A 317 8.23 -3.39 9.76
N ALA A 318 6.97 -3.41 9.31
CA ALA A 318 6.40 -2.34 8.51
C ALA A 318 6.22 -1.03 9.30
N HIS A 319 5.86 -1.10 10.58
CA HIS A 319 5.78 0.06 11.47
C HIS A 319 7.14 0.75 11.63
N LEU A 320 8.23 -0.01 11.84
CA LEU A 320 9.58 0.55 11.96
C LEU A 320 10.05 1.22 10.66
N GLY A 321 9.66 0.69 9.50
CA GLY A 321 9.88 1.36 8.22
C GLY A 321 9.14 2.70 8.10
N GLY A 322 7.90 2.76 8.61
CA GLY A 322 7.15 4.02 8.76
C GLY A 322 7.84 5.00 9.73
N ALA A 323 8.37 4.51 10.85
CA ALA A 323 9.09 5.33 11.84
C ALA A 323 10.38 5.94 11.27
N ALA A 324 11.13 5.18 10.46
CA ALA A 324 12.30 5.68 9.74
C ALA A 324 11.92 6.82 8.76
N VAL A 325 10.81 6.67 8.03
CA VAL A 325 10.28 7.72 7.13
C VAL A 325 9.85 8.97 7.92
N ALA A 326 9.17 8.81 9.05
CA ALA A 326 8.81 9.94 9.92
C ALA A 326 10.05 10.71 10.41
N ALA A 327 11.10 10.01 10.82
CA ALA A 327 12.35 10.62 11.28
C ALA A 327 13.07 11.39 10.16
N ILE A 328 13.09 10.84 8.94
CA ILE A 328 13.64 11.50 7.74
C ILE A 328 12.82 12.76 7.38
N ALA A 329 11.49 12.67 7.39
CA ALA A 329 10.60 13.80 7.11
C ALA A 329 10.79 14.93 8.14
N TRP A 330 10.78 14.61 9.43
CA TRP A 330 11.03 15.53 10.53
C TRP A 330 12.40 16.21 10.44
N ALA A 331 13.45 15.45 10.11
CA ALA A 331 14.80 15.98 9.92
C ALA A 331 14.92 16.87 8.67
N GLY A 332 14.00 16.75 7.70
CA GLY A 332 13.85 17.68 6.58
C GLY A 332 13.08 18.96 6.95
N VAL A 333 11.97 18.83 7.68
CA VAL A 333 11.17 19.97 8.20
C VAL A 333 12.05 20.87 9.09
N ARG A 334 12.81 20.28 10.02
CA ARG A 334 13.78 21.00 10.87
C ARG A 334 14.93 21.69 10.11
N LYS A 335 15.07 21.45 8.81
CA LYS A 335 16.08 22.06 7.93
C LYS A 335 15.46 23.00 6.88
N GLY A 336 14.17 23.33 6.99
CA GLY A 336 13.46 24.19 6.03
C GLY A 336 13.41 23.62 4.61
N ARG A 337 13.30 22.29 4.48
CA ARG A 337 13.37 21.57 3.18
C ARG A 337 12.00 21.19 2.60
N PHE A 338 10.92 21.62 3.24
CA PHE A 338 9.53 21.34 2.90
C PHE A 338 8.70 22.60 3.18
#